data_AF-A0A7V3PT36-F1
#
_entry.id   AF-A0A7V3PT36-F1
#
_cell.length_a   1.000
_cell.length_b   1.000
_cell.length_c   1.000
_cell.angle_alpha   90.00
_cell.angle_beta   90.00
_cell.angle_gamma   90.00
#
_symmetry.space_group_name_H-M   'P 1'
#
loop_
_entity.id
_entity.type
_entity.pdbx_description
1 polymer ?
#
loop_
_entity_poly.entity_id
_entity_poly.type
_entity_poly.pdbx_seq_one_letter_code
_entity_poly.pdbx_strand_id
1 'polypeptide(L)'
;MKLRIIIWTVVGILVVAGIIFLIFGGKNPRQRVTLKELKWQTEKTEKSINELLGQLAQAKAIPLPGTAAQSLNTAESLLNQSRTIIEQTKKDNDLKTIEQNLRTVHRLLTKTRRIIREATRPQPAKPAGV
;
A
#
# COMPACT_ATOMS: atom_id res chain seq x y z
N MET A 1 -30.14 -57.95 14.75
CA MET A 1 -29.32 -57.05 15.61
C MET A 1 -28.02 -56.57 14.97
N LYS A 2 -27.34 -57.34 14.11
CA LYS A 2 -26.06 -56.96 13.47
C LYS A 2 -26.13 -55.71 12.57
N LEU A 3 -27.23 -55.50 11.84
CA LEU A 3 -27.38 -54.35 10.92
C LEU A 3 -27.41 -52.99 11.64
N ARG A 4 -28.00 -52.93 12.84
CA ARG A 4 -28.13 -51.69 13.62
C ARG A 4 -26.79 -51.19 14.15
N ILE A 5 -25.89 -52.12 14.49
CA ILE A 5 -24.53 -51.81 14.96
C ILE A 5 -23.72 -51.20 13.82
N ILE A 6 -23.75 -51.79 12.63
CA ILE A 6 -23.02 -51.30 11.45
C ILE A 6 -23.43 -49.87 11.11
N ILE A 7 -24.75 -49.58 11.08
CA ILE A 7 -25.28 -48.24 10.79
C ILE A 7 -24.76 -47.21 11.82
N TRP A 8 -24.77 -47.55 13.11
CA TRP A 8 -24.27 -46.66 14.16
C TRP A 8 -22.77 -46.36 14.04
N THR A 9 -21.95 -47.35 13.66
CA THR A 9 -20.52 -47.14 13.39
C THR A 9 -20.28 -46.20 12.21
N VAL A 10 -21.04 -46.35 11.11
CA VAL A 10 -20.88 -45.50 9.93
C VAL A 10 -21.29 -44.06 10.24
N VAL A 11 -22.37 -43.87 10.99
CA VAL A 11 -22.80 -42.53 11.44
C VAL A 11 -21.75 -41.91 12.38
N GLY A 12 -21.19 -42.69 13.31
CA GLY A 12 -20.11 -42.23 14.18
C GLY A 12 -18.88 -41.74 13.41
N ILE A 13 -18.45 -42.50 12.39
CA ILE A 13 -17.30 -42.12 11.55
C ILE A 13 -17.59 -40.85 10.74
N LEU A 14 -18.79 -40.70 10.16
CA LEU A 14 -19.17 -39.50 9.42
C LEU A 14 -19.21 -38.24 10.30
N VAL A 15 -19.71 -38.37 11.53
CA VAL A 15 -19.73 -37.25 12.49
C VAL A 15 -18.32 -36.86 12.89
N VAL A 16 -17.45 -37.83 13.18
CA VAL A 16 -16.04 -37.58 13.52
C VAL A 16 -15.30 -36.93 12.34
N ALA A 17 -15.48 -37.43 11.12
CA ALA A 17 -14.89 -36.85 9.92
C ALA A 17 -15.40 -35.42 9.65
N GLY A 18 -16.70 -35.17 9.85
CA GLY A 18 -17.29 -33.83 9.72
C GLY A 18 -16.74 -32.84 10.76
N ILE A 19 -16.56 -33.28 12.01
CA ILE A 19 -15.97 -32.45 13.07
C ILE A 19 -14.50 -32.15 12.78
N ILE A 20 -13.72 -33.14 12.33
CA ILE A 20 -12.30 -32.93 11.94
C ILE A 20 -12.22 -31.97 10.76
N PHE A 21 -13.09 -32.12 9.77
CA PHE A 21 -13.16 -31.22 8.62
C PHE A 21 -13.56 -29.79 9.03
N LEU A 22 -14.43 -29.61 10.02
CA LEU A 22 -14.77 -28.30 10.56
C LEU A 22 -13.61 -27.65 11.33
N ILE A 23 -12.85 -28.44 12.10
CA ILE A 23 -11.68 -27.96 12.84
C ILE A 23 -10.52 -27.58 11.90
N PHE A 24 -10.29 -28.36 10.83
CA PHE A 24 -9.22 -28.09 9.86
C PHE A 24 -9.62 -27.14 8.73
N GLY A 25 -10.88 -27.15 8.29
CA GLY A 25 -11.39 -26.38 7.15
C GLY A 25 -11.74 -24.92 7.47
N GLY A 26 -11.78 -24.52 8.74
CA GLY A 26 -12.18 -23.17 9.16
C GLY A 26 -11.11 -22.08 9.05
N LYS A 27 -9.91 -22.39 8.54
CA LYS A 27 -8.86 -21.37 8.34
C LYS A 27 -8.83 -20.95 6.87
N ASN A 28 -9.61 -19.92 6.57
CA ASN A 28 -9.36 -19.04 5.42
C ASN A 28 -7.85 -18.86 5.28
N PRO A 29 -7.26 -19.15 4.10
CA PRO A 29 -5.87 -18.84 3.89
C PRO A 29 -5.77 -17.31 3.98
N ARG A 30 -5.28 -16.80 5.11
CA ARG A 30 -4.73 -15.45 5.20
C ARG A 30 -3.85 -15.31 3.96
N GLN A 31 -4.24 -14.46 3.01
CA GLN A 31 -3.50 -14.21 1.78
C GLN A 31 -2.03 -14.05 2.18
N ARG A 32 -1.21 -15.07 1.90
CA ARG A 32 0.20 -15.03 2.22
C ARG A 32 0.80 -14.07 1.21
N VAL A 33 1.02 -12.83 1.63
CA VAL A 33 1.74 -11.84 0.84
C VAL A 33 3.11 -12.43 0.53
N THR A 34 3.38 -12.67 -0.74
CA THR A 34 4.63 -13.30 -1.18
C THR A 34 5.69 -12.24 -1.39
N LEU A 35 6.97 -12.60 -1.22
CA LEU A 35 8.11 -11.71 -1.51
C LEU A 35 8.07 -11.20 -2.96
N LYS A 36 7.57 -12.03 -3.89
CA LYS A 36 7.40 -11.66 -5.31
C LYS A 36 6.42 -10.50 -5.48
N GLU A 37 5.28 -10.56 -4.78
CA GLU A 37 4.27 -9.51 -4.79
C GLU A 37 4.82 -8.20 -4.21
N LEU A 38 5.55 -8.26 -3.09
CA LEU A 38 6.15 -7.07 -2.49
C LEU A 38 7.24 -6.44 -3.37
N LYS A 39 8.05 -7.26 -4.06
CA LYS A 39 9.03 -6.75 -5.04
C LYS A 39 8.35 -6.04 -6.19
N TRP A 40 7.30 -6.64 -6.76
CA TRP A 40 6.49 -6.00 -7.79
C TRP A 40 5.85 -4.68 -7.31
N GLN A 41 5.33 -4.65 -6.08
CA GLN A 41 4.80 -3.42 -5.49
C GLN A 41 5.87 -2.35 -5.28
N THR A 42 7.09 -2.75 -4.93
CA THR A 42 8.23 -1.84 -4.80
C THR A 42 8.59 -1.20 -6.13
N GLU A 43 8.66 -1.99 -7.21
CA GLU A 43 8.89 -1.48 -8.58
C GLU A 43 7.78 -0.52 -9.04
N LYS A 44 6.52 -0.87 -8.75
CA LYS A 44 5.38 0.00 -9.08
C LYS A 44 5.46 1.34 -8.33
N THR A 45 5.85 1.29 -7.06
CA THR A 45 5.99 2.48 -6.21
C THR A 45 7.16 3.36 -6.68
N GLU A 46 8.26 2.76 -7.12
CA GLU A 46 9.40 3.47 -7.72
C GLU A 46 9.01 4.21 -9.00
N LYS A 47 8.21 3.59 -9.88
CA LYS A 47 7.66 4.28 -11.06
C LYS A 47 6.82 5.50 -10.65
N SER A 48 5.96 5.36 -9.65
CA SER A 48 5.16 6.48 -9.13
C SER A 48 6.01 7.61 -8.52
N ILE A 49 7.13 7.29 -7.87
CA ILE A 49 8.09 8.30 -7.39
C ILE A 49 8.69 9.06 -8.57
N ASN A 50 9.14 8.35 -9.61
CA ASN A 50 9.74 8.98 -10.79
C ASN A 50 8.75 9.87 -11.55
N GLU A 51 7.50 9.45 -11.68
CA GLU A 51 6.42 10.28 -12.23
C GLU A 51 6.22 11.57 -11.43
N LEU A 52 6.19 11.47 -10.10
CA LEU A 52 6.02 12.64 -9.22
C LEU A 52 7.23 13.57 -9.22
N LEU A 53 8.44 13.04 -9.36
CA LEU A 53 9.64 13.84 -9.58
C LEU A 53 9.55 14.61 -10.90
N GLY A 54 9.06 13.97 -11.96
CA GLY A 54 8.78 14.64 -13.24
C GLY A 54 7.76 15.78 -13.10
N GLN A 55 6.67 15.55 -12.38
CA GLN A 55 5.67 16.58 -12.09
C GLN A 55 6.23 17.72 -11.24
N LEU A 56 7.08 17.42 -10.26
CA LEU A 56 7.71 18.41 -9.40
C LEU A 56 8.69 19.28 -10.21
N ALA A 57 9.49 18.67 -11.10
CA ALA A 57 10.38 19.41 -12.00
C ALA A 57 9.59 20.35 -12.93
N GLN A 58 8.47 19.88 -13.50
CA GLN A 58 7.57 20.72 -14.30
C GLN A 58 6.95 21.86 -13.47
N ALA A 59 6.50 21.57 -12.24
CA ALA A 59 5.91 22.56 -11.36
C ALA A 59 6.92 23.64 -10.94
N LYS A 60 8.18 23.26 -10.69
CA LYS A 60 9.27 24.21 -10.36
C LYS A 60 9.70 25.08 -11.54
N ALA A 61 9.51 24.62 -12.78
CA ALA A 61 9.82 25.41 -13.97
C ALA A 61 8.84 26.59 -14.18
N ILE A 62 7.67 26.54 -13.53
CA ILE A 62 6.69 27.61 -13.56
C ILE A 62 7.04 28.62 -12.45
N PRO A 63 7.12 29.93 -12.74
CA PRO A 63 7.31 30.94 -11.70
C PRO A 63 6.07 30.97 -10.79
N LEU A 64 6.24 30.40 -9.59
CA LEU A 64 5.21 30.26 -8.58
C LEU A 64 5.40 31.29 -7.44
N PRO A 65 4.34 31.69 -6.74
CA PRO A 65 4.46 32.53 -5.56
C PRO A 65 5.31 31.86 -4.47
N GLY A 66 6.04 32.63 -3.65
CA GLY A 66 7.03 32.10 -2.71
C GLY A 66 6.51 31.04 -1.72
N THR A 67 5.22 31.08 -1.37
CA THR A 67 4.56 30.05 -0.54
C THR A 67 4.40 28.72 -1.27
N ALA A 68 4.13 28.74 -2.57
CA ALA A 68 4.06 27.54 -3.41
C ALA A 68 5.47 26.98 -3.70
N ALA A 69 6.49 27.82 -3.78
CA ALA A 69 7.88 27.35 -3.87
C ALA A 69 8.32 26.58 -2.61
N GLN A 70 7.97 27.08 -1.42
CA GLN A 70 8.25 26.40 -0.14
C GLN A 70 7.53 25.05 -0.01
N SER A 71 6.28 24.98 -0.47
CA SER A 71 5.52 23.72 -0.44
C SER A 71 6.08 22.70 -1.44
N LEU A 72 6.56 23.13 -2.62
CA LEU A 72 7.28 22.25 -3.55
C LEU A 72 8.62 21.75 -3.00
N ASN A 73 9.36 22.55 -2.24
CA ASN A 73 10.57 22.09 -1.56
C ASN A 73 10.25 21.06 -0.47
N THR A 74 9.14 21.23 0.24
CA THR A 74 8.64 20.21 1.19
C THR A 74 8.28 18.91 0.46
N ALA A 75 7.61 19.00 -0.68
CA ALA A 75 7.26 17.86 -1.52
C ALA A 75 8.50 17.10 -2.00
N GLU A 76 9.57 17.82 -2.37
CA GLU A 76 10.86 17.24 -2.77
C GLU A 76 11.53 16.49 -1.61
N SER A 77 11.54 17.07 -0.41
CA SER A 77 12.06 16.39 0.79
C SER A 77 11.30 15.08 1.06
N LEU A 78 9.98 15.08 0.93
CA LEU A 78 9.16 13.87 1.12
C LEU A 78 9.41 12.81 0.03
N LEU A 79 9.67 13.23 -1.20
CA LEU A 79 10.06 12.31 -2.28
C LEU A 79 11.44 11.70 -2.06
N ASN A 80 12.42 12.48 -1.59
CA ASN A 80 13.75 11.98 -1.25
C ASN A 80 13.71 11.00 -0.08
N GLN A 81 12.90 11.27 0.94
CA GLN A 81 12.63 10.32 2.03
C GLN A 81 12.00 9.02 1.49
N SER A 82 10.99 9.15 0.63
CA SER A 82 10.31 8.00 0.01
C SER A 82 11.27 7.12 -0.79
N ARG A 83 12.18 7.73 -1.56
CA ARG A 83 13.22 7.04 -2.33
C ARG A 83 14.19 6.28 -1.42
N THR A 84 14.66 6.94 -0.36
CA THR A 84 15.58 6.32 0.62
C THR A 84 14.96 5.08 1.25
N ILE A 85 13.68 5.15 1.64
CA ILE A 85 12.95 4.02 2.21
C ILE A 85 12.79 2.88 1.18
N ILE A 86 12.49 3.18 -0.09
CA ILE A 86 12.44 2.14 -1.14
C ILE A 86 13.81 1.48 -1.35
N GLU A 87 14.89 2.25 -1.37
CA GLU A 87 16.23 1.68 -1.55
C GLU A 87 16.64 0.78 -0.38
N GLN A 88 16.22 1.11 0.85
CA GLN A 88 16.35 0.22 2.01
C GLN A 88 15.48 -1.03 1.86
N THR A 89 14.22 -0.85 1.46
CA THR A 89 13.25 -1.94 1.25
C THR A 89 13.71 -2.96 0.21
N LYS A 90 14.46 -2.54 -0.82
CA LYS A 90 15.05 -3.44 -1.83
C LYS A 90 16.14 -4.35 -1.26
N LYS A 91 16.82 -3.92 -0.20
CA LYS A 91 17.90 -4.66 0.48
C LYS A 91 17.39 -5.55 1.61
N ASP A 92 16.19 -5.26 2.12
CA ASP A 92 15.55 -6.03 3.16
C ASP A 92 15.01 -7.38 2.65
N ASN A 93 15.07 -8.41 3.49
CA ASN A 93 14.51 -9.74 3.22
C ASN A 93 13.32 -10.08 4.14
N ASP A 94 13.01 -9.23 5.11
CA ASP A 94 11.88 -9.41 6.01
C ASP A 94 10.59 -8.85 5.41
N LEU A 95 9.64 -9.74 5.14
CA LEU A 95 8.31 -9.44 4.61
C LEU A 95 7.58 -8.35 5.40
N LYS A 96 7.66 -8.40 6.74
CA LYS A 96 6.91 -7.48 7.61
C LYS A 96 7.48 -6.07 7.53
N THR A 97 8.80 -5.96 7.52
CA THR A 97 9.52 -4.70 7.35
C THR A 97 9.26 -4.09 5.98
N ILE A 98 9.30 -4.90 4.92
CA ILE A 98 8.99 -4.43 3.55
C ILE A 98 7.55 -3.89 3.46
N GLU A 99 6.57 -4.59 4.02
CA GLU A 99 5.17 -4.14 4.00
C GLU A 99 4.98 -2.82 4.76
N GLN A 100 5.61 -2.68 5.93
CA GLN A 100 5.57 -1.44 6.72
C GLN A 100 6.23 -0.27 5.98
N ASN A 101 7.37 -0.51 5.33
CA ASN A 101 8.08 0.49 4.55
C ASN A 101 7.25 0.93 3.34
N LEU A 102 6.66 -0.02 2.58
CA LEU A 102 5.78 0.31 1.45
C LEU A 102 4.55 1.11 1.88
N ARG A 103 3.93 0.78 3.02
CA ARG A 103 2.84 1.59 3.59
C ARG A 103 3.28 3.00 3.94
N THR A 104 4.48 3.14 4.49
CA THR A 104 5.06 4.44 4.86
C THR A 104 5.31 5.27 3.61
N VAL A 105 5.95 4.69 2.58
CA VAL A 105 6.17 5.33 1.28
C VAL A 105 4.84 5.75 0.65
N HIS A 106 3.83 4.89 0.65
CA HIS A 106 2.52 5.21 0.08
C HIS A 106 1.87 6.44 0.76
N ARG A 107 1.99 6.55 2.09
CA ARG A 107 1.52 7.72 2.84
C ARG A 107 2.29 8.99 2.46
N LEU A 108 3.61 8.90 2.34
CA LEU A 108 4.45 10.02 1.91
C LEU A 108 4.08 10.48 0.49
N LEU A 109 3.94 9.54 -0.46
CA LEU A 109 3.53 9.85 -1.83
C LEU A 109 2.16 10.53 -1.90
N THR A 110 1.22 10.08 -1.08
CA THR A 110 -0.13 10.69 -1.01
C THR A 110 -0.04 12.13 -0.50
N LYS A 111 0.78 12.38 0.53
CA LYS A 111 1.03 13.75 1.02
C LYS A 111 1.70 14.60 -0.04
N THR A 112 2.74 14.10 -0.71
CA THR A 112 3.42 14.81 -1.81
C THR A 112 2.45 15.20 -2.92
N ARG A 113 1.62 14.26 -3.40
CA ARG A 113 0.59 14.53 -4.41
C ARG A 113 -0.35 15.65 -4.00
N ARG A 114 -0.79 15.63 -2.74
CA ARG A 114 -1.66 16.67 -2.20
C ARG A 114 -0.95 18.03 -2.19
N ILE A 115 0.29 18.08 -1.73
CA ILE A 115 1.09 19.31 -1.68
C ILE A 115 1.32 19.89 -3.07
N ILE A 116 1.75 19.05 -4.04
CA ILE A 116 1.93 19.48 -5.43
C ILE A 116 0.61 20.04 -5.97
N ARG A 117 -0.51 19.33 -5.77
CA ARG A 117 -1.82 19.78 -6.23
C ARG A 117 -2.26 21.09 -5.59
N GLU A 118 -2.02 21.29 -4.30
CA GLU A 118 -2.34 22.54 -3.59
C GLU A 118 -1.45 23.70 -4.06
N ALA A 119 -0.16 23.43 -4.32
CA ALA A 119 0.80 24.41 -4.81
C ALA A 119 0.51 24.86 -6.24
N THR A 120 0.04 23.95 -7.10
CA THR A 120 -0.27 24.21 -8.51
C THR A 120 -1.74 24.51 -8.77
N ARG A 121 -2.60 24.52 -7.74
CA ARG A 121 -4.02 24.80 -7.94
C ARG A 121 -4.16 26.27 -8.33
N PRO A 122 -4.86 26.59 -9.44
CA PRO A 122 -5.27 27.96 -9.67
C PRO A 122 -6.14 28.39 -8.49
N GLN A 123 -5.69 29.39 -7.73
CA GLN A 123 -6.53 29.97 -6.69
C GLN A 123 -7.77 30.55 -7.38
N PRO A 124 -8.99 30.21 -6.94
CA PRO A 124 -10.17 30.88 -7.46
C PRO A 124 -9.99 32.37 -7.18
N ALA A 125 -10.06 33.20 -8.22
CA ALA A 125 -10.11 34.64 -8.07
C ALA A 125 -11.25 34.94 -7.08
N LYS A 126 -10.90 35.52 -5.93
CA LYS A 126 -11.88 35.99 -4.96
C LYS A 126 -12.80 36.94 -5.74
N PRO A 127 -14.11 36.68 -5.87
CA PRO A 127 -14.98 37.61 -6.58
C PRO A 127 -14.88 38.96 -5.85
N ALA A 128 -14.43 39.98 -6.57
CA ALA A 128 -14.41 41.33 -6.06
C ALA A 128 -15.85 41.80 -5.93
N GLY A 129 -16.37 41.80 -4.71
CA GLY A 129 -17.69 42.37 -4.40
C GLY A 129 -18.43 41.60 -3.32
N VAL A 130 -18.25 42.02 -2.07
CA VAL A 130 -19.31 42.62 -1.23
C VAL A 130 -18.64 43.68 -0.35
#